data_AF-A0A977IV97-F1
#
_entry.id   AF-A0A977IV97-F1
#
_cell.length_a   1.000
_cell.length_b   1.000
_cell.length_c   1.000
_cell.angle_alpha   90.00
_cell.angle_beta   90.00
_cell.angle_gamma   90.00
#
_symmetry.space_group_name_H-M   'P 1'
#
loop_
_entity.id
_entity.type
_entity.pdbx_description
1 polymer ?
#
loop_
_entity_poly.entity_id
_entity_poly.type
_entity_poly.pdbx_seq_one_letter_code
_entity_poly.pdbx_strand_id
1 'polypeptide(L)'
;LRRTNENTRINNNIMTQMNTRKMNRISFPVCVMLFILKTCSCSEMRHKESLSIVVSMVAGGFASPTYFYETIEDFDDSNVKHDLFMTTHRSEELVPTRGTTEAPIEDEWKQRGEYRIRCVDELGVGPKRVVNLLATANHKWDNTDVDLKHWMLCVLNKMNLMSKEGVFRMDVAMSKIYNKDKDDAEILINHCLPKKKLPPYETAWQYVKCHNAAKSNFAAISVF
;
A
#
# COMPACT_ATOMS: atom_id res chain seq x y z
N LEU A 1 -41.78 22.70 12.79
CA LEU A 1 -41.57 22.65 11.32
C LEU A 1 -41.04 24.01 10.83
N ARG A 2 -39.72 24.25 10.91
CA ARG A 2 -38.96 25.35 10.26
C ARG A 2 -37.53 25.37 10.82
N ARG A 3 -36.66 24.46 10.37
CA ARG A 3 -35.18 24.58 10.47
C ARG A 3 -34.54 23.66 9.43
N THR A 4 -34.66 24.00 8.15
CA THR A 4 -33.95 23.34 7.06
C THR A 4 -33.72 24.35 5.94
N ASN A 5 -32.80 25.31 6.07
CA ASN A 5 -32.28 26.02 4.88
C ASN A 5 -31.00 26.86 5.04
N GLU A 6 -29.95 26.40 5.74
CA GLU A 6 -28.70 27.20 5.83
C GLU A 6 -27.38 26.45 5.64
N ASN A 7 -27.40 25.13 5.43
CA ASN A 7 -26.16 24.32 5.28
C ASN A 7 -25.67 24.13 3.84
N THR A 8 -26.30 24.74 2.83
CA THR A 8 -25.97 24.46 1.41
C THR A 8 -25.04 25.48 0.74
N ARG A 9 -24.47 26.44 1.50
CA ARG A 9 -23.67 27.53 0.90
C ARG A 9 -22.16 27.49 1.17
N ILE A 10 -21.68 26.58 2.02
CA ILE A 10 -20.26 26.53 2.40
C ILE A 10 -19.44 25.52 1.56
N ASN A 11 -20.08 24.56 0.88
CA ASN A 11 -19.38 23.46 0.20
C ASN A 11 -18.80 23.74 -1.20
N ASN A 12 -18.78 24.99 -1.68
CA ASN A 12 -18.32 25.30 -3.04
C ASN A 12 -16.98 26.04 -3.13
N ASN A 13 -16.21 26.19 -2.04
CA ASN A 13 -15.00 27.02 -2.05
C ASN A 13 -13.66 26.32 -1.74
N ILE A 14 -13.64 24.98 -1.61
CA ILE A 14 -12.41 24.22 -1.29
C ILE A 14 -11.91 23.37 -2.49
N MET A 15 -12.67 23.30 -3.59
CA MET A 15 -12.35 22.43 -4.74
C MET A 15 -11.35 23.04 -5.76
N THR A 16 -10.89 24.29 -5.59
CA THR A 16 -10.13 25.02 -6.63
C THR A 16 -8.62 25.18 -6.40
N GLN A 17 -8.04 24.58 -5.36
CA GLN A 17 -6.62 24.81 -4.99
C GLN A 17 -5.65 23.63 -5.31
N MET A 18 -6.10 22.54 -5.94
CA MET A 18 -5.20 21.40 -6.26
C MET A 18 -4.73 21.30 -7.71
N ASN A 19 -4.82 22.36 -8.50
CA ASN A 19 -4.38 22.33 -9.90
C ASN A 19 -3.44 23.48 -10.22
N THR A 20 -2.13 23.27 -10.04
CA THR A 20 -1.01 23.84 -10.83
C THR A 20 0.33 23.49 -10.18
N ARG A 21 0.86 22.28 -10.42
CA ARG A 21 2.31 22.07 -10.42
C ARG A 21 2.76 21.81 -11.85
N LYS A 22 3.44 22.83 -12.38
CA LYS A 22 4.15 22.88 -13.66
C LYS A 22 4.97 21.60 -13.88
N MET A 23 4.74 20.95 -15.02
CA MET A 23 5.65 19.97 -15.57
C MET A 23 6.91 20.70 -16.09
N ASN A 24 8.05 20.48 -15.43
CA ASN A 24 9.35 20.74 -16.03
C ASN A 24 9.71 19.54 -16.90
N ARG A 25 9.72 19.75 -18.22
CA ARG A 25 10.29 18.82 -19.20
C ARG A 25 11.81 18.83 -19.05
N ILE A 26 12.38 17.75 -18.54
CA ILE A 26 13.80 17.45 -18.70
C ILE A 26 13.92 16.47 -19.86
N SER A 27 14.58 16.94 -20.92
CA SER A 27 14.95 16.19 -22.11
C SER A 27 16.09 15.24 -21.77
N PHE A 28 15.90 13.94 -21.99
CA PHE A 28 16.98 12.95 -22.02
C PHE A 28 16.99 12.26 -23.39
N PRO A 29 18.08 12.34 -24.16
CA PRO A 29 18.27 11.52 -25.35
C PRO A 29 19.32 10.45 -25.04
N VAL A 30 18.92 9.20 -24.80
CA VAL A 30 19.76 8.05 -25.17
C VAL A 30 18.85 6.91 -25.60
N CYS A 31 18.85 6.69 -26.91
CA CYS A 31 18.21 5.57 -27.57
C CYS A 31 19.11 4.34 -27.36
N VAL A 32 18.71 3.40 -26.49
CA VAL A 32 19.31 2.07 -26.46
C VAL A 32 18.37 1.16 -27.24
N MET A 33 18.75 0.90 -28.49
CA MET A 33 18.11 -0.09 -29.36
C MET A 33 18.36 -1.49 -28.79
N LEU A 34 17.39 -2.04 -28.05
CA LEU A 34 17.32 -3.47 -27.76
C LEU A 34 16.74 -4.19 -28.97
N PHE A 35 17.59 -4.89 -29.72
CA PHE A 35 17.17 -5.89 -30.69
C PHE A 35 16.70 -7.15 -29.94
N ILE A 36 15.39 -7.34 -29.82
CA ILE A 36 14.83 -8.64 -29.43
C ILE A 36 14.75 -9.49 -30.70
N LEU A 37 15.75 -10.36 -30.90
CA LEU A 37 15.67 -11.43 -31.88
C LEU A 37 14.65 -12.46 -31.37
N LYS A 38 13.47 -12.46 -32.00
CA LYS A 38 12.41 -13.43 -31.77
C LYS A 38 12.69 -14.65 -32.67
N THR A 39 13.42 -15.63 -32.17
CA THR A 39 13.48 -16.95 -32.81
C THR A 39 12.24 -17.75 -32.41
N CYS A 40 11.30 -17.88 -33.35
CA CYS A 40 10.26 -18.91 -33.26
C CYS A 40 10.91 -20.27 -33.55
N SER A 41 10.83 -21.20 -32.60
CA SER A 41 10.95 -22.62 -32.89
C SER A 41 9.73 -23.33 -32.31
N CYS A 42 8.94 -23.93 -33.21
CA CYS A 42 7.86 -24.83 -32.87
C CYS A 42 8.44 -26.22 -32.64
N SER A 43 8.28 -26.79 -31.44
CA SER A 43 8.14 -28.24 -31.27
C SER A 43 7.41 -28.58 -29.98
N GLU A 44 6.23 -29.14 -30.20
CA GLU A 44 5.45 -30.13 -29.44
C GLU A 44 5.92 -30.62 -28.05
N MET A 45 4.96 -30.56 -27.12
CA MET A 45 4.71 -31.42 -25.93
C MET A 45 5.45 -31.26 -24.59
N ARG A 46 4.61 -30.95 -23.59
CA ARG A 46 4.53 -31.40 -22.17
C ARG A 46 5.42 -30.76 -21.09
N HIS A 47 4.68 -30.10 -20.19
CA HIS A 47 4.86 -29.97 -18.73
C HIS A 47 6.07 -29.19 -18.17
N LYS A 48 5.70 -28.18 -17.34
CA LYS A 48 6.49 -27.34 -16.43
C LYS A 48 7.31 -26.25 -17.11
N GLU A 49 6.73 -25.06 -17.17
CA GLU A 49 7.44 -23.83 -17.53
C GLU A 49 8.27 -23.35 -16.32
N SER A 50 9.58 -23.62 -16.38
CA SER A 50 10.60 -22.82 -15.70
C SER A 50 11.12 -21.80 -16.70
N LEU A 51 10.95 -20.51 -16.41
CA LEU A 51 11.49 -19.42 -17.22
C LEU A 51 12.98 -19.22 -16.88
N SER A 52 13.85 -19.71 -17.74
CA SER A 52 15.30 -19.44 -17.68
C SER A 52 15.64 -18.23 -18.55
N ILE A 53 16.09 -17.13 -17.95
CA ILE A 53 16.63 -15.98 -18.67
C ILE A 53 18.14 -16.21 -18.83
N VAL A 54 18.60 -16.43 -20.05
CA VAL A 54 20.03 -16.57 -20.37
C VAL A 54 20.56 -15.19 -20.79
N VAL A 55 21.42 -14.59 -19.96
CA VAL A 55 22.16 -13.37 -20.31
C VAL A 55 23.56 -13.78 -20.78
N SER A 56 23.81 -13.69 -22.08
CA SER A 56 25.15 -13.92 -22.63
C SER A 56 25.90 -12.59 -22.72
N MET A 57 26.92 -12.41 -21.87
CA MET A 57 27.92 -11.37 -22.05
C MET A 57 28.99 -11.88 -23.01
N VAL A 58 29.10 -11.27 -24.20
CA VAL A 58 30.18 -11.57 -25.14
C VAL A 58 31.36 -10.64 -24.83
N ALA A 59 32.26 -11.10 -23.96
CA ALA A 59 33.60 -10.53 -23.86
C ALA A 59 34.52 -11.34 -24.78
N GLY A 60 35.14 -10.67 -25.75
CA GLY A 60 36.09 -11.30 -26.66
C GLY A 60 37.30 -11.84 -25.90
N GLY A 61 37.57 -13.14 -26.05
CA GLY A 61 38.75 -13.79 -25.51
C GLY A 61 38.49 -15.26 -25.21
N PHE A 62 39.16 -16.13 -25.94
CA PHE A 62 39.11 -17.59 -25.80
C PHE A 62 39.31 -18.06 -24.35
N ALA A 63 38.25 -18.56 -23.72
CA ALA A 63 38.32 -19.54 -22.64
C ALA A 63 36.94 -20.21 -22.48
N SER A 64 36.94 -21.53 -22.27
CA SER A 64 35.76 -22.38 -22.17
C SER A 64 34.68 -21.83 -21.22
N PRO A 65 33.38 -22.01 -21.55
CA PRO A 65 32.30 -21.61 -20.66
C PRO A 65 32.25 -22.54 -19.45
N THR A 66 32.62 -22.03 -18.27
CA THR A 66 32.22 -22.60 -16.99
C THR A 66 30.77 -22.20 -16.73
N TYR A 67 29.87 -23.18 -16.75
CA TYR A 67 28.47 -22.98 -16.39
C TYR A 67 28.39 -22.78 -14.87
N PHE A 68 28.15 -21.55 -14.44
CA PHE A 68 27.80 -21.25 -13.06
C PHE A 68 26.27 -21.35 -12.94
N TYR A 69 25.79 -22.40 -12.29
CA TYR A 69 24.39 -22.52 -11.90
C TYR A 69 24.23 -21.90 -10.52
N GLU A 70 23.77 -20.65 -10.45
CA GLU A 70 23.27 -20.08 -9.21
C GLU A 70 21.83 -20.58 -9.02
N THR A 71 21.66 -21.58 -8.16
CA THR A 71 20.36 -21.92 -7.59
C THR A 71 19.91 -20.75 -6.71
N ILE A 72 18.76 -20.14 -7.03
CA ILE A 72 18.10 -19.20 -6.14
C ILE A 72 17.61 -20.02 -4.94
N GLU A 73 18.39 -19.97 -3.86
CA GLU A 73 18.09 -20.62 -2.59
C GLU A 73 16.81 -20.05 -1.97
N ASP A 74 16.20 -20.90 -1.14
CA ASP A 74 15.02 -20.66 -0.34
C ASP A 74 15.00 -19.24 0.25
N PHE A 75 13.97 -18.47 -0.08
CA PHE A 75 13.77 -17.16 0.52
C PHE A 75 13.32 -17.38 1.97
N ASP A 76 14.26 -17.19 2.89
CA ASP A 76 14.06 -17.32 4.33
C ASP A 76 12.92 -16.38 4.78
N ASP A 77 11.78 -16.96 5.20
CA ASP A 77 10.56 -16.24 5.62
C ASP A 77 10.84 -15.23 6.76
N SER A 78 11.94 -15.44 7.48
CA SER A 78 12.44 -14.58 8.56
C SER A 78 12.75 -13.15 8.10
N ASN A 79 13.34 -12.95 6.92
CA ASN A 79 13.68 -11.63 6.40
C ASN A 79 12.44 -10.82 5.98
N VAL A 80 11.41 -11.47 5.45
CA VAL A 80 10.20 -10.78 4.98
C VAL A 80 9.33 -10.28 6.13
N LYS A 81 9.31 -11.00 7.27
CA LYS A 81 8.63 -10.53 8.49
C LYS A 81 9.29 -9.28 9.06
N HIS A 82 10.62 -9.19 8.99
CA HIS A 82 11.36 -8.00 9.39
C HIS A 82 11.02 -6.79 8.49
N ASP A 83 10.95 -6.95 7.17
CA ASP A 83 10.56 -5.86 6.26
C ASP A 83 9.10 -5.40 6.48
N LEU A 84 8.20 -6.33 6.79
CA LEU A 84 6.81 -6.00 7.11
C LEU A 84 6.67 -5.20 8.41
N PHE A 85 7.59 -5.43 9.36
CA PHE A 85 7.72 -4.64 10.58
C PHE A 85 8.34 -3.26 10.31
N MET A 86 9.41 -3.20 9.52
CA MET A 86 10.20 -1.98 9.29
C MET A 86 9.57 -0.98 8.32
N THR A 87 8.68 -1.42 7.42
CA THR A 87 7.92 -0.51 6.53
C THR A 87 7.08 0.52 7.28
N THR A 88 6.85 0.33 8.58
CA THR A 88 6.17 1.30 9.47
C THR A 88 7.00 2.56 9.75
N HIS A 89 8.33 2.52 9.61
CA HIS A 89 9.22 3.61 10.04
C HIS A 89 9.50 4.66 8.96
N ARG A 90 8.86 4.59 7.77
CA ARG A 90 9.17 5.49 6.64
C ARG A 90 8.28 6.74 6.55
N SER A 91 7.67 7.16 7.64
CA SER A 91 6.99 8.45 7.75
C SER A 91 7.94 9.46 8.38
N GLU A 92 8.07 10.61 7.73
CA GLU A 92 8.96 11.74 8.04
C GLU A 92 9.08 12.07 9.54
N GLU A 93 10.26 12.56 9.94
CA GLU A 93 10.52 13.20 11.24
C GLU A 93 9.51 14.34 11.49
N LEU A 94 8.36 13.99 12.05
CA LEU A 94 7.42 14.97 12.60
C LEU A 94 8.02 15.47 13.90
N VAL A 95 8.61 16.66 13.83
CA VAL A 95 9.14 17.40 14.97
C VAL A 95 8.04 17.48 16.05
N PRO A 96 8.28 16.93 17.26
CA PRO A 96 7.27 16.94 18.31
C PRO A 96 7.05 18.37 18.79
N THR A 97 5.85 18.91 18.55
CA THR A 97 5.45 20.19 19.12
C THR A 97 5.17 19.98 20.61
N ARG A 98 6.04 20.61 21.41
CA ARG A 98 6.15 20.52 22.86
C ARG A 98 4.87 21.03 23.54
N GLY A 99 4.15 20.15 24.26
CA GLY A 99 3.09 20.64 25.14
C GLY A 99 1.95 19.72 25.56
N THR A 100 2.13 18.40 25.68
CA THR A 100 1.27 17.55 26.54
C THR A 100 2.04 16.28 26.91
N THR A 101 2.11 15.98 28.21
CA THR A 101 2.61 14.71 28.74
C THR A 101 1.68 13.59 28.34
N GLU A 102 2.03 12.87 27.29
CA GLU A 102 1.66 11.47 27.02
C GLU A 102 2.62 11.01 25.92
N ALA A 103 3.39 9.97 26.18
CA ALA A 103 4.15 9.27 25.15
C ALA A 103 3.40 7.98 24.80
N PRO A 104 2.69 7.91 23.66
CA PRO A 104 2.10 6.66 23.19
C PRO A 104 2.26 6.41 21.68
N ILE A 105 3.21 7.08 21.00
CA ILE A 105 3.33 6.97 19.53
C ILE A 105 4.10 5.70 19.13
N GLU A 106 5.20 5.37 19.82
CA GLU A 106 6.07 4.24 19.44
C GLU A 106 5.39 2.87 19.58
N ASP A 107 4.63 2.66 20.66
CA ASP A 107 3.92 1.40 20.91
C ASP A 107 2.81 1.15 19.88
N GLU A 108 2.11 2.20 19.41
CA GLU A 108 1.05 2.05 18.41
C GLU A 108 1.59 1.63 17.04
N TRP A 109 2.76 2.16 16.63
CA TRP A 109 3.41 1.76 15.39
C TRP A 109 3.89 0.30 15.45
N LYS A 110 4.48 -0.09 16.57
CA LYS A 110 4.88 -1.49 16.81
C LYS A 110 3.68 -2.44 16.74
N GLN A 111 2.57 -2.09 17.40
CA GLN A 111 1.34 -2.88 17.35
C GLN A 111 0.78 -3.01 15.92
N ARG A 112 0.84 -1.94 15.11
CA ARG A 112 0.42 -2.00 13.70
C ARG A 112 1.26 -2.98 12.90
N GLY A 113 2.58 -2.96 13.08
CA GLY A 113 3.49 -3.95 12.48
C GLY A 113 3.09 -5.38 12.84
N GLU A 114 2.80 -5.64 14.13
CA GLU A 114 2.33 -6.95 14.58
C GLU A 114 0.99 -7.36 13.96
N TYR A 115 0.03 -6.44 13.80
CA TYR A 115 -1.24 -6.74 13.15
C TYR A 115 -1.06 -7.16 11.70
N ARG A 116 -0.14 -6.51 10.96
CA ARG A 116 0.17 -6.88 9.57
C ARG A 116 0.74 -8.29 9.48
N ILE A 117 1.66 -8.66 10.38
CA ILE A 117 2.26 -10.01 10.44
C ILE A 117 1.22 -11.06 10.83
N ARG A 118 0.42 -10.81 11.87
CA ARG A 118 -0.61 -11.76 12.31
C ARG A 118 -1.66 -12.01 11.23
N CYS A 119 -2.06 -10.98 10.48
CA CYS A 119 -3.01 -11.14 9.38
C CYS A 119 -2.42 -11.89 8.19
N VAL A 120 -1.11 -11.83 7.97
CA VAL A 120 -0.41 -12.68 7.00
C VAL A 120 -0.48 -14.14 7.45
N ASP A 121 -0.14 -14.42 8.71
CA ASP A 121 -0.13 -15.77 9.27
C ASP A 121 -1.55 -16.37 9.34
N GLU A 122 -2.57 -15.60 9.73
CA GLU A 122 -3.97 -16.05 9.85
C GLU A 122 -4.63 -16.39 8.51
N LEU A 123 -4.24 -15.69 7.44
CA LEU A 123 -4.88 -15.83 6.12
C LEU A 123 -4.01 -16.60 5.11
N GLY A 124 -2.75 -16.89 5.44
CA GLY A 124 -1.81 -17.55 4.52
C GLY A 124 -1.45 -16.70 3.29
N VAL A 125 -1.56 -15.37 3.39
CA VAL A 125 -1.20 -14.47 2.27
C VAL A 125 0.32 -14.41 2.14
N GLY A 126 0.84 -14.63 0.93
CA GLY A 126 2.28 -14.58 0.68
C GLY A 126 2.91 -13.26 1.16
N PRO A 127 3.86 -13.28 2.12
CA PRO A 127 4.42 -12.06 2.74
C PRO A 127 4.99 -11.07 1.71
N LYS A 128 5.61 -11.60 0.64
CA LYS A 128 6.13 -10.81 -0.49
C LYS A 128 5.08 -9.93 -1.17
N ARG A 129 3.83 -10.40 -1.28
CA ARG A 129 2.74 -9.63 -1.89
C ARG A 129 2.39 -8.41 -1.06
N VAL A 130 2.33 -8.60 0.26
CA VAL A 130 2.05 -7.53 1.22
C VAL A 130 3.19 -6.51 1.22
N VAL A 131 4.45 -6.97 1.28
CA VAL A 131 5.61 -6.07 1.21
C VAL A 131 5.63 -5.28 -0.10
N ASN A 132 5.33 -5.92 -1.24
CA ASN A 132 5.25 -5.21 -2.52
C ASN A 132 4.16 -4.13 -2.53
N LEU A 133 3.01 -4.39 -1.91
CA LEU A 133 1.95 -3.40 -1.74
C LEU A 133 2.43 -2.21 -0.90
N LEU A 134 3.08 -2.46 0.24
CA LEU A 134 3.54 -1.41 1.18
C LEU A 134 4.76 -0.63 0.67
N ALA A 135 5.67 -1.29 -0.06
CA ALA A 135 6.96 -0.72 -0.45
C ALA A 135 6.87 0.16 -1.71
N THR A 136 5.85 -0.02 -2.56
CA THR A 136 5.74 0.80 -3.77
C THR A 136 5.22 2.19 -3.44
N ALA A 137 6.00 3.23 -3.72
CA ALA A 137 5.58 4.63 -3.56
C ALA A 137 4.24 4.94 -4.27
N ASN A 138 3.97 4.25 -5.39
CA ASN A 138 2.72 4.38 -6.13
C ASN A 138 1.68 3.29 -5.81
N HIS A 139 2.01 2.34 -4.91
CA HIS A 139 1.19 1.20 -4.48
C HIS A 139 0.49 0.49 -5.65
N LYS A 140 1.00 -0.66 -6.10
CA LYS A 140 0.33 -1.40 -7.19
C LYS A 140 -1.01 -1.96 -6.71
N TRP A 141 -2.06 -1.15 -6.82
CA TRP A 141 -3.43 -1.48 -6.47
C TRP A 141 -4.06 -2.37 -7.54
N ASP A 142 -3.77 -3.67 -7.48
CA ASP A 142 -4.47 -4.65 -8.30
C ASP A 142 -5.83 -4.99 -7.69
N ASN A 143 -6.91 -4.71 -8.41
CA ASN A 143 -8.26 -5.01 -7.95
C ASN A 143 -8.61 -6.51 -8.03
N THR A 144 -7.76 -7.34 -8.62
CA THR A 144 -8.01 -8.78 -8.79
C THR A 144 -7.49 -9.64 -7.64
N ASP A 145 -6.58 -9.13 -6.80
CA ASP A 145 -6.01 -9.90 -5.69
C ASP A 145 -6.97 -9.92 -4.48
N VAL A 146 -7.80 -10.95 -4.41
CA VAL A 146 -8.81 -11.12 -3.36
C VAL A 146 -8.16 -11.36 -1.99
N ASP A 147 -7.02 -12.04 -1.94
CA ASP A 147 -6.31 -12.37 -0.70
C ASP A 147 -5.78 -11.11 -0.03
N LEU A 148 -5.20 -10.19 -0.80
CA LEU A 148 -4.76 -8.89 -0.31
C LEU A 148 -5.91 -8.04 0.24
N LYS A 149 -7.11 -8.12 -0.36
CA LYS A 149 -8.30 -7.42 0.17
C LYS A 149 -8.74 -7.99 1.51
N HIS A 150 -8.71 -9.31 1.67
CA HIS A 150 -9.02 -9.95 2.95
C HIS A 150 -7.98 -9.62 4.01
N TRP A 151 -6.70 -9.59 3.64
CA TRP A 151 -5.62 -9.11 4.51
C TRP A 151 -5.87 -7.67 4.98
N MET A 152 -6.28 -6.78 4.07
CA MET A 152 -6.59 -5.39 4.42
C MET A 152 -7.73 -5.29 5.45
N LEU A 153 -8.81 -6.05 5.24
CA LEU A 153 -9.91 -6.12 6.20
C LEU A 153 -9.45 -6.67 7.55
N CYS A 154 -8.61 -7.70 7.56
CA CYS A 154 -8.05 -8.26 8.78
C CYS A 154 -7.27 -7.20 9.57
N VAL A 155 -6.40 -6.44 8.91
CA VAL A 155 -5.60 -5.40 9.59
C VAL A 155 -6.49 -4.32 10.18
N LEU A 156 -7.46 -3.79 9.42
CA LEU A 156 -8.41 -2.78 9.93
C LEU A 156 -9.24 -3.29 11.11
N ASN A 157 -9.57 -4.58 11.11
CA ASN A 157 -10.28 -5.21 12.21
C ASN A 157 -9.43 -5.35 13.46
N LYS A 158 -8.16 -5.77 13.34
CA LYS A 158 -7.22 -5.81 14.47
C LYS A 158 -6.96 -4.41 15.04
N MET A 159 -6.96 -3.38 14.20
CA MET A 159 -6.90 -1.98 14.61
C MET A 159 -8.21 -1.45 15.21
N ASN A 160 -9.28 -2.25 15.21
CA ASN A 160 -10.62 -1.88 15.65
C ASN A 160 -11.21 -0.67 14.88
N LEU A 161 -10.82 -0.48 13.62
CA LEU A 161 -11.35 0.58 12.74
C LEU A 161 -12.51 0.08 11.88
N MET A 162 -12.56 -1.23 11.61
CA MET A 162 -13.63 -1.83 10.81
C MET A 162 -14.05 -3.17 11.39
N SER A 163 -15.35 -3.48 11.38
CA SER A 163 -15.84 -4.80 11.79
C SER A 163 -15.60 -5.87 10.73
N LYS A 164 -15.79 -7.15 11.08
CA LYS A 164 -15.72 -8.27 10.11
C LYS A 164 -16.76 -8.14 9.00
N GLU A 165 -17.87 -7.47 9.28
CA GLU A 165 -18.97 -7.18 8.37
C GLU A 165 -18.73 -5.92 7.52
N GLY A 166 -17.57 -5.28 7.64
CA GLY A 166 -17.18 -4.12 6.84
C GLY A 166 -17.77 -2.80 7.34
N VAL A 167 -18.25 -2.74 8.59
CA VAL A 167 -18.76 -1.51 9.20
C VAL A 167 -17.61 -0.72 9.80
N PHE A 168 -17.41 0.51 9.32
CA PHE A 168 -16.36 1.39 9.84
C PHE A 168 -16.76 2.00 11.19
N ARG A 169 -15.85 1.96 12.16
CA ARG A 169 -16.04 2.48 13.53
C ARG A 169 -15.53 3.91 13.63
N MET A 170 -16.37 4.85 13.24
CA MET A 170 -16.03 6.29 13.21
C MET A 170 -15.63 6.81 14.60
N ASP A 171 -16.32 6.36 15.65
CA ASP A 171 -16.04 6.69 17.03
C ASP A 171 -14.60 6.33 17.44
N VAL A 172 -14.17 5.11 17.12
CA VAL A 172 -12.81 4.64 17.42
C VAL A 172 -11.78 5.42 16.60
N ALA A 173 -12.04 5.62 15.31
CA ALA A 173 -11.16 6.40 14.44
C ALA A 173 -10.93 7.83 14.97
N MET A 174 -12.02 8.52 15.32
CA MET A 174 -11.98 9.91 15.80
C MET A 174 -11.38 10.02 17.20
N SER A 175 -11.44 8.98 18.03
CA SER A 175 -10.77 8.97 19.34
C SER A 175 -9.23 9.02 19.22
N LYS A 176 -8.68 8.51 18.12
CA LYS A 176 -7.23 8.45 17.85
C LYS A 176 -6.68 9.69 17.16
N ILE A 177 -7.53 10.62 16.75
CA ILE A 177 -7.13 11.82 15.99
C ILE A 177 -7.12 13.03 16.92
N TYR A 178 -6.09 13.86 16.80
CA TYR A 178 -5.97 15.10 17.56
C TYR A 178 -7.18 16.00 17.31
N ASN A 179 -7.69 16.65 18.37
CA ASN A 179 -8.93 17.43 18.31
C ASN A 179 -8.98 18.48 17.19
N LYS A 180 -7.84 19.09 16.84
CA LYS A 180 -7.72 20.11 15.78
C LYS A 180 -7.93 19.55 14.36
N ASP A 181 -7.71 18.26 14.17
CA ASP A 181 -7.67 17.59 12.87
C ASP A 181 -8.92 16.73 12.63
N LYS A 182 -9.84 16.69 13.61
CA LYS A 182 -11.03 15.83 13.59
C LYS A 182 -11.96 16.15 12.43
N ASP A 183 -12.28 17.41 12.19
CA ASP A 183 -13.23 17.80 11.15
C ASP A 183 -12.73 17.39 9.75
N ASP A 184 -11.45 17.64 9.47
CA ASP A 184 -10.81 17.24 8.21
C ASP A 184 -10.74 15.71 8.05
N ALA A 185 -10.45 15.01 9.14
CA ALA A 185 -10.44 13.55 9.15
C ALA A 185 -11.83 12.95 8.91
N GLU A 186 -12.87 13.49 9.54
CA GLU A 186 -14.25 13.04 9.35
C GLU A 186 -14.68 13.23 7.89
N ILE A 187 -14.36 14.38 7.29
CA ILE A 187 -14.65 14.66 5.88
C ILE A 187 -13.95 13.64 4.98
N LEU A 188 -12.67 13.36 5.24
CA LEU A 188 -11.89 12.41 4.45
C LEU A 188 -12.43 10.97 4.60
N ILE A 189 -12.70 10.53 5.83
CA ILE A 189 -13.24 9.18 6.09
C ILE A 189 -14.56 9.02 5.35
N ASN A 190 -15.49 9.97 5.50
CA ASN A 190 -16.78 9.94 4.83
C ASN A 190 -16.66 9.98 3.30
N HIS A 191 -15.63 10.66 2.77
CA HIS A 191 -15.34 10.66 1.34
C HIS A 191 -14.83 9.30 0.84
N CYS A 192 -13.99 8.64 1.63
CA CYS A 192 -13.36 7.37 1.25
C CYS A 192 -14.22 6.13 1.51
N LEU A 193 -15.27 6.24 2.32
CA LEU A 193 -16.21 5.15 2.52
C LEU A 193 -17.18 5.01 1.33
N PRO A 194 -17.40 3.78 0.81
CA PRO A 194 -18.31 3.57 -0.29
C PRO A 194 -19.76 3.85 0.13
N LYS A 195 -20.47 4.67 -0.66
CA LYS A 195 -21.89 4.98 -0.44
C LYS A 195 -22.82 3.78 -0.72
N LYS A 196 -22.33 2.79 -1.46
CA LYS A 196 -23.07 1.56 -1.79
C LYS A 196 -22.60 0.45 -0.87
N LYS A 197 -23.51 -0.44 -0.49
CA LYS A 197 -23.17 -1.65 0.26
C LYS A 197 -22.32 -2.57 -0.62
N LEU A 198 -21.05 -2.71 -0.26
CA LEU A 198 -20.09 -3.61 -0.89
C LEU A 198 -19.74 -4.77 0.07
N PRO A 199 -19.16 -5.87 -0.42
CA PRO A 199 -18.58 -6.90 0.43
C PRO A 199 -17.55 -6.29 1.41
N PRO A 200 -17.40 -6.83 2.63
CA PRO A 200 -16.53 -6.26 3.66
C PRO A 200 -15.09 -6.03 3.21
N TYR A 201 -14.48 -7.01 2.53
CA TYR A 201 -13.12 -6.91 2.02
C TYR A 201 -12.97 -5.85 0.93
N GLU A 202 -14.01 -5.63 0.13
CA GLU A 202 -14.02 -4.62 -0.94
C GLU A 202 -14.16 -3.21 -0.35
N THR A 203 -14.98 -3.07 0.70
CA THR A 203 -15.11 -1.82 1.47
C THR A 203 -13.78 -1.44 2.11
N ALA A 204 -13.11 -2.39 2.79
CA ALA A 204 -11.79 -2.18 3.38
C ALA A 204 -10.76 -1.75 2.33
N TRP A 205 -10.73 -2.45 1.18
CA TRP A 205 -9.83 -2.14 0.07
C TRP A 205 -10.03 -0.74 -0.48
N GLN A 206 -11.28 -0.34 -0.76
CA GLN A 206 -11.59 0.98 -1.30
C GLN A 206 -11.25 2.10 -0.31
N TYR A 207 -11.57 1.89 0.98
CA TYR A 207 -11.23 2.83 2.04
C TYR A 207 -9.72 3.08 2.09
N VAL A 208 -8.91 2.02 2.21
CA VAL A 208 -7.46 2.16 2.36
C VAL A 208 -6.81 2.73 1.10
N LYS A 209 -7.28 2.32 -0.09
CA LYS A 209 -6.82 2.87 -1.36
C LYS A 209 -7.10 4.37 -1.48
N CYS A 210 -8.30 4.81 -1.13
CA CYS A 210 -8.69 6.23 -1.16
C CYS A 210 -7.89 7.03 -0.12
N HIS A 211 -7.78 6.53 1.10
CA HIS A 211 -7.03 7.18 2.19
C HIS A 211 -5.56 7.38 1.82
N ASN A 212 -4.92 6.37 1.23
CA ASN A 212 -3.55 6.48 0.74
C ASN A 212 -3.41 7.45 -0.43
N ALA A 213 -4.37 7.46 -1.37
CA ALA A 213 -4.36 8.38 -2.51
C ALA A 213 -4.50 9.86 -2.06
N ALA A 214 -5.23 10.11 -0.98
CA ALA A 214 -5.39 11.43 -0.40
C ALA A 214 -4.11 11.95 0.29
N LYS A 215 -3.10 11.09 0.50
CA LYS A 215 -1.86 11.42 1.23
C LYS A 215 -2.14 12.12 2.57
N SER A 216 -3.15 11.65 3.28
CA SER A 216 -3.57 12.25 4.53
C SER A 216 -2.51 12.09 5.62
N ASN A 217 -2.37 13.10 6.47
CA ASN A 217 -1.45 13.08 7.60
C ASN A 217 -1.98 12.32 8.82
N PHE A 218 -3.12 11.63 8.69
CA PHE A 218 -3.75 10.89 9.78
C PHE A 218 -3.15 9.50 9.94
N ALA A 219 -1.90 9.49 10.39
CA ALA A 219 -1.13 8.27 10.64
C ALA A 219 -1.90 7.25 11.47
N ALA A 220 -2.68 7.69 12.48
CA ALA A 220 -3.39 6.81 13.41
C ALA A 220 -4.48 5.92 12.77
N ILE A 221 -5.01 6.30 11.62
CA ILE A 221 -6.06 5.58 10.88
C ILE A 221 -5.58 5.02 9.53
N SER A 222 -4.29 5.15 9.24
CA SER A 222 -3.61 4.58 8.08
C SER A 222 -3.19 3.14 8.33
N VAL A 223 -3.21 2.30 7.30
CA VAL A 223 -2.59 0.95 7.31
C VAL A 223 -1.10 1.03 6.95
N PHE A 224 -0.73 2.03 6.16
CA PHE A 224 0.64 2.34 5.76
C PHE A 224 1.34 3.11 6.88
#